data_AF-A0A7J2TNW7-F1
#
_entry.id   AF-A0A7J2TNW7-F1
#
_cell.length_a   1.000
_cell.length_b   1.000
_cell.length_c   1.000
_cell.angle_alpha   90.00
_cell.angle_beta   90.00
_cell.angle_gamma   90.00
#
_symmetry.space_group_name_H-M   'P 1'
#
loop_
_entity.id
_entity.type
_entity.pdbx_description
1 polymer ?
#
loop_
_entity_poly.entity_id
_entity_poly.type
_entity_poly.pdbx_seq_one_letter_code
_entity_poly.pdbx_strand_id
1 'polypeptide(L)'
;MSRIPLPYNPKVLELFKNPKNLGKMEDATVAAVAGNPSCGDMITFYLKINDQDVIERASFESYGCAANIATSSIVTEMIKGMKLEDAWKISWKAVAEEVGGLPSVKFHCGILAVGALKRAIRKYYKNKGVSPGWLQEELSFEEKQALEEEELAKVLAKRMKLEEEK
;
A
#
# COMPACT_ATOMS: atom_id res chain seq x y z
N MET A 1 -13.79 -28.64 -11.91
CA MET A 1 -13.74 -27.38 -11.15
C MET A 1 -13.53 -26.25 -12.14
N SER A 2 -14.58 -25.48 -12.46
CA SER A 2 -14.48 -24.34 -13.36
C SER A 2 -13.52 -23.32 -12.73
N ARG A 3 -12.37 -23.07 -13.37
CA ARG A 3 -11.54 -21.91 -13.06
C ARG A 3 -12.31 -20.70 -13.59
N ILE A 4 -13.28 -20.22 -12.82
CA ILE A 4 -13.91 -18.92 -13.09
C ILE A 4 -12.76 -17.91 -13.04
N PRO A 5 -12.38 -17.28 -14.16
CA PRO A 5 -11.38 -16.23 -14.11
C PRO A 5 -11.97 -15.16 -13.20
N LEU A 6 -11.24 -14.75 -12.15
CA LEU A 6 -11.62 -13.55 -11.41
C LEU A 6 -11.79 -12.44 -12.44
N PRO A 7 -13.00 -11.90 -12.65
CA PRO A 7 -13.23 -10.96 -13.74
C PRO A 7 -12.67 -9.62 -13.28
N TYR A 8 -11.36 -9.44 -13.46
CA TYR A 8 -10.79 -8.11 -13.38
C TYR A 8 -11.44 -7.27 -14.47
N ASN A 9 -11.91 -6.09 -14.07
CA ASN A 9 -12.46 -5.15 -15.02
C ASN A 9 -11.33 -4.68 -15.98
N PRO A 10 -11.69 -4.11 -17.15
CA PRO A 10 -10.70 -3.65 -18.12
C PRO A 10 -9.66 -2.66 -17.54
N LYS A 11 -10.06 -1.77 -16.62
CA LYS A 11 -9.18 -0.77 -15.99
C LYS A 11 -8.11 -1.43 -15.12
N VAL A 12 -8.46 -2.43 -14.30
CA VAL A 12 -7.49 -3.22 -13.52
C VAL A 12 -6.49 -3.93 -14.43
N LEU A 13 -6.97 -4.54 -15.52
CA LEU A 13 -6.09 -5.22 -16.48
C LEU A 13 -5.16 -4.24 -17.22
N GLU A 14 -5.65 -3.04 -17.54
CA GLU A 14 -4.84 -1.98 -18.13
C GLU A 14 -3.74 -1.52 -17.18
N LEU A 15 -4.09 -1.20 -15.94
CA LEU A 15 -3.13 -0.75 -14.91
C LEU A 15 -2.13 -1.84 -14.55
N PHE A 16 -2.51 -3.11 -14.62
CA PHE A 16 -1.57 -4.22 -14.45
C PHE A 16 -0.55 -4.29 -15.60
N LYS A 17 -0.99 -4.07 -16.85
CA LYS A 17 -0.10 -4.10 -18.03
C LYS A 17 0.77 -2.85 -18.13
N ASN A 18 0.21 -1.68 -17.80
CA ASN A 18 0.84 -0.37 -17.93
C ASN A 18 0.67 0.45 -16.65
N PRO A 19 1.27 0.02 -15.53
CA PRO A 19 1.15 0.72 -14.26
C PRO A 19 1.77 2.12 -14.34
N LYS A 20 1.15 3.07 -13.66
CA LYS A 20 1.67 4.44 -13.49
C LYS A 20 2.62 4.48 -12.31
N ASN A 21 3.74 5.20 -12.46
CA ASN A 21 4.72 5.44 -11.40
C ASN A 21 5.33 4.16 -10.77
N LEU A 22 5.41 3.07 -11.54
CA LEU A 22 6.12 1.86 -11.11
C LEU A 22 7.64 2.13 -11.07
N GLY A 23 8.28 1.74 -9.98
CA GLY A 23 9.72 1.78 -9.79
C GLY A 23 10.15 2.47 -8.49
N LYS A 24 11.40 2.20 -8.12
CA LYS A 24 12.06 2.84 -6.99
C LYS A 24 12.37 4.31 -7.29
N MET A 25 12.18 5.18 -6.29
CA MET A 25 12.62 6.58 -6.33
C MET A 25 13.79 6.77 -5.37
N GLU A 26 14.97 7.08 -5.91
CA GLU A 26 16.20 7.20 -5.12
C GLU A 26 16.21 8.45 -4.23
N ASP A 27 15.61 9.54 -4.69
CA ASP A 27 15.60 10.84 -4.01
C ASP A 27 14.33 11.07 -3.16
N ALA A 28 13.62 9.99 -2.80
CA ALA A 28 12.40 10.05 -2.01
C ALA A 28 12.65 10.63 -0.61
N THR A 29 11.72 11.48 -0.15
CA THR A 29 11.76 12.02 1.22
C THR A 29 11.46 10.94 2.25
N VAL A 30 10.54 10.02 1.91
CA VAL A 30 10.23 8.85 2.74
C VAL A 30 9.91 7.64 1.87
N ALA A 31 10.26 6.46 2.39
CA ALA A 31 9.84 5.19 1.82
C ALA A 31 9.30 4.27 2.92
N ALA A 32 8.18 3.59 2.67
CA ALA A 32 7.59 2.64 3.62
C ALA A 32 7.09 1.38 2.93
N VAL A 33 7.21 0.27 3.65
CA VAL A 33 6.79 -1.06 3.20
C VAL A 33 5.53 -1.48 3.97
N ALA A 34 4.60 -2.12 3.28
CA ALA A 34 3.52 -2.88 3.90
C ALA A 34 3.34 -4.24 3.25
N GLY A 35 2.96 -5.22 4.07
CA GLY A 35 2.75 -6.60 3.64
C GLY A 35 4.04 -7.42 3.73
N ASN A 36 3.96 -8.64 3.22
CA ASN A 36 5.04 -9.61 3.32
C ASN A 36 5.07 -10.49 2.07
N PRO A 37 6.22 -10.69 1.41
CA PRO A 37 6.33 -11.60 0.26
C PRO A 37 5.81 -13.00 0.55
N SER A 38 5.95 -13.50 1.79
CA SER A 38 5.43 -14.80 2.23
C SER A 38 3.89 -14.87 2.23
N CYS A 39 3.21 -13.74 2.39
CA CYS A 39 1.75 -13.63 2.30
C CYS A 39 1.26 -13.44 0.86
N GLY A 40 2.17 -13.27 -0.10
CA GLY A 40 1.87 -13.14 -1.51
C GLY A 40 1.61 -11.72 -2.00
N ASP A 41 1.53 -10.72 -1.11
CA ASP A 41 1.39 -9.31 -1.46
C ASP A 41 2.29 -8.43 -0.57
N MET A 42 3.05 -7.51 -1.18
CA MET A 42 3.90 -6.50 -0.54
C MET A 42 3.97 -5.25 -1.42
N ILE A 43 3.93 -4.06 -0.81
CA ILE A 43 4.10 -2.78 -1.49
C ILE A 43 5.17 -1.96 -0.77
N THR A 44 6.04 -1.33 -1.54
CA THR A 44 6.88 -0.21 -1.08
C THR A 44 6.44 1.06 -1.77
N PHE A 45 6.00 2.06 -1.00
CA PHE A 45 5.78 3.41 -1.53
C PHE A 45 6.98 4.30 -1.27
N TYR A 46 7.27 5.15 -2.26
CA TYR A 46 8.26 6.22 -2.19
C TYR A 46 7.55 7.56 -2.42
N LEU A 47 7.67 8.48 -1.46
CA LEU A 47 7.05 9.79 -1.54
C LEU A 47 8.12 10.88 -1.53
N LYS A 48 8.06 11.79 -2.52
CA LYS A 48 8.75 13.07 -2.50
C LYS A 48 7.81 14.11 -1.93
N ILE A 49 8.18 14.67 -0.79
CA ILE A 49 7.38 15.62 -0.02
C ILE A 49 8.20 16.90 0.15
N ASN A 50 7.58 18.06 -0.10
CA ASN A 50 8.19 19.37 0.10
C ASN A 50 7.95 19.94 1.50
N ASP A 51 8.51 21.12 1.77
CA ASP A 51 8.49 21.74 3.09
C ASP A 51 7.08 22.13 3.57
N GLN A 52 6.13 22.27 2.64
CA GLN A 52 4.72 22.57 2.88
C GLN A 52 3.87 21.31 3.09
N ASP A 53 4.50 20.15 3.28
CA ASP A 53 3.86 18.85 3.46
C ASP A 53 2.96 18.47 2.26
N VAL A 54 3.38 18.81 1.03
CA VAL A 54 2.71 18.43 -0.22
C VAL A 54 3.48 17.31 -0.92
N ILE A 55 2.76 16.29 -1.40
CA ILE A 55 3.33 15.16 -2.15
C ILE A 55 3.57 15.61 -3.61
N GLU A 56 4.81 15.88 -3.97
CA GLU A 56 5.17 16.31 -5.33
C GLU A 56 5.20 15.14 -6.31
N ARG A 57 5.71 14.00 -5.84
CA ARG A 57 5.83 12.75 -6.61
C ARG A 57 5.63 11.56 -5.70
N ALA A 58 5.02 10.52 -6.26
CA ALA A 58 4.92 9.21 -5.64
C ALA A 58 5.35 8.16 -6.66
N SER A 59 6.04 7.12 -6.21
CA SER A 59 6.30 5.90 -6.98
C SER A 59 6.18 4.68 -6.08
N PHE A 60 6.11 3.49 -6.67
CA PHE A 60 5.97 2.27 -5.90
C PHE A 60 6.71 1.09 -6.51
N GLU A 61 7.09 0.14 -5.66
CA GLU A 61 7.41 -1.23 -6.05
C GLU A 61 6.37 -2.16 -5.42
N SER A 62 5.93 -3.18 -6.16
CA SER A 62 4.93 -4.13 -5.67
C SER A 62 5.32 -5.54 -6.06
N TYR A 63 5.20 -6.45 -5.09
CA TYR A 63 5.14 -7.89 -5.31
C TYR A 63 3.71 -8.31 -5.00
N GLY A 64 2.99 -8.87 -5.96
CA GLY A 64 1.62 -9.28 -5.70
C GLY A 64 0.76 -9.50 -6.93
N CYS A 65 -0.54 -9.64 -6.68
CA CYS A 65 -1.50 -9.88 -7.75
C CYS A 65 -1.81 -8.63 -8.58
N ALA A 66 -2.50 -8.80 -9.72
CA ALA A 66 -2.86 -7.70 -10.62
C ALA A 66 -3.66 -6.57 -9.92
N ALA A 67 -4.50 -6.91 -8.94
CA ALA A 67 -5.21 -5.91 -8.14
C ALA A 67 -4.25 -5.09 -7.28
N ASN A 68 -3.20 -5.71 -6.71
CA ASN A 68 -2.22 -5.03 -5.86
C ASN A 68 -1.42 -3.97 -6.65
N ILE A 69 -1.03 -4.32 -7.88
CA ILE A 69 -0.34 -3.40 -8.79
C ILE A 69 -1.28 -2.28 -9.24
N ALA A 70 -2.53 -2.61 -9.59
CA ALA A 70 -3.50 -1.63 -10.04
C ALA A 70 -3.90 -0.63 -8.95
N THR A 71 -4.17 -1.09 -7.72
CA THR A 71 -4.50 -0.20 -6.59
C THR A 71 -3.31 0.69 -6.22
N SER A 72 -2.08 0.14 -6.21
CA SER A 72 -0.88 0.94 -5.95
C SER A 72 -0.67 2.03 -6.98
N SER A 73 -0.84 1.70 -8.27
CA SER A 73 -0.76 2.65 -9.37
C SER A 73 -1.82 3.75 -9.29
N ILE A 74 -3.03 3.45 -8.82
CA ILE A 74 -4.06 4.47 -8.63
C ILE A 74 -3.72 5.35 -7.43
N VAL A 75 -3.25 4.77 -6.32
CA VAL A 75 -2.85 5.54 -5.14
C VAL A 75 -1.78 6.58 -5.48
N THR A 76 -0.75 6.23 -6.27
CA THR A 76 0.31 7.20 -6.65
C THR A 76 -0.23 8.39 -7.45
N GLU A 77 -1.19 8.14 -8.33
CA GLU A 77 -1.80 9.20 -9.15
C GLU A 77 -2.78 10.05 -8.33
N MET A 78 -3.58 9.44 -7.45
CA MET A 78 -4.55 10.15 -6.61
C MET A 78 -3.87 11.15 -5.66
N ILE A 79 -2.75 10.77 -5.04
CA ILE A 79 -2.12 11.58 -3.99
C ILE A 79 -1.21 12.69 -4.54
N LYS A 80 -0.92 12.70 -5.84
CA LYS A 80 0.00 13.66 -6.44
C LYS A 80 -0.55 15.08 -6.32
N GLY A 81 0.23 15.97 -5.72
CA GLY A 81 -0.13 17.36 -5.45
C GLY A 81 -1.01 17.55 -4.20
N MET A 82 -1.37 16.49 -3.48
CA MET A 82 -2.15 16.60 -2.25
C MET A 82 -1.26 16.95 -1.05
N LYS A 83 -1.84 17.64 -0.07
CA LYS A 83 -1.27 17.71 1.28
C LYS A 83 -1.33 16.35 1.96
N LEU A 84 -0.38 16.08 2.85
CA LEU A 84 -0.35 14.82 3.60
C LEU A 84 -1.63 14.58 4.42
N GLU A 85 -2.24 15.64 4.95
CA GLU A 85 -3.51 15.55 5.68
C GLU A 85 -4.67 15.06 4.78
N ASP A 86 -4.70 15.49 3.52
CA ASP A 86 -5.77 15.10 2.59
C ASP A 86 -5.51 13.70 2.04
N ALA A 87 -4.25 13.38 1.73
CA ALA A 87 -3.84 12.03 1.36
C ALA A 87 -4.15 11.01 2.48
N TRP A 88 -4.02 11.41 3.75
CA TRP A 88 -4.38 10.59 4.91
C TRP A 88 -5.86 10.16 4.93
N LYS A 89 -6.75 11.01 4.40
CA LYS A 89 -8.20 10.78 4.38
C LYS A 89 -8.63 9.82 3.27
N ILE A 90 -7.74 9.47 2.34
CA ILE A 90 -8.03 8.50 1.28
C ILE A 90 -8.34 7.14 1.92
N SER A 91 -9.47 6.58 1.51
CA SER A 91 -9.92 5.25 1.95
C SER A 91 -9.66 4.22 0.87
N TRP A 92 -9.50 2.96 1.29
CA TRP A 92 -9.36 1.85 0.34
C TRP A 92 -10.59 1.70 -0.57
N LYS A 93 -11.77 2.15 -0.12
CA LYS A 93 -13.01 2.15 -0.91
C LYS A 93 -12.91 3.13 -2.07
N ALA A 94 -12.40 4.34 -1.84
CA ALA A 94 -12.18 5.33 -2.89
C ALA A 94 -11.18 4.79 -3.94
N VAL A 95 -10.11 4.11 -3.50
CA VAL A 95 -9.16 3.44 -4.41
C VAL A 95 -9.84 2.32 -5.20
N ALA A 96 -10.68 1.50 -4.53
CA ALA A 96 -11.41 0.41 -5.18
C ALA A 96 -12.42 0.92 -6.22
N GLU A 97 -13.11 2.02 -5.94
CA GLU A 97 -14.01 2.70 -6.88
C GLU A 97 -13.23 3.25 -8.07
N GLU A 98 -12.09 3.89 -7.80
CA GLU A 98 -11.26 4.50 -8.84
C GLU A 98 -10.68 3.44 -9.79
N VAL A 99 -10.29 2.25 -9.33
CA VAL A 99 -9.89 1.15 -10.23
C VAL A 99 -11.08 0.52 -11.01
N GLY A 100 -12.29 1.08 -10.93
CA GLY A 100 -13.49 0.59 -11.61
C GLY A 100 -14.22 -0.52 -10.83
N GLY A 101 -14.02 -0.59 -9.52
CA GLY A 101 -14.54 -1.63 -8.64
C GLY A 101 -13.60 -2.83 -8.52
N LEU A 102 -13.59 -3.45 -7.34
CA LEU A 102 -12.89 -4.71 -7.07
C LEU A 102 -13.90 -5.78 -6.65
N PRO A 103 -13.69 -7.06 -7.01
CA PRO A 103 -14.45 -8.14 -6.40
C PRO A 103 -14.11 -8.20 -4.91
N SER A 104 -15.07 -8.59 -4.07
CA SER A 104 -14.93 -8.59 -2.60
C SER A 104 -13.71 -9.36 -2.10
N VAL A 105 -13.35 -10.46 -2.77
CA VAL A 105 -12.15 -11.28 -2.48
C VAL A 105 -10.82 -10.55 -2.74
N LYS A 106 -10.83 -9.35 -3.32
CA LYS A 106 -9.65 -8.53 -3.62
C LYS A 106 -9.63 -7.18 -2.92
N PHE A 107 -10.54 -6.94 -1.97
CA PHE A 107 -10.53 -5.69 -1.19
C PHE A 107 -9.24 -5.51 -0.39
N HIS A 108 -8.60 -6.61 0.03
CA HIS A 108 -7.33 -6.55 0.76
C HIS A 108 -6.23 -5.83 -0.03
N CYS A 109 -6.22 -5.87 -1.37
CA CYS A 109 -5.25 -5.15 -2.19
C CYS A 109 -5.41 -3.62 -2.11
N GLY A 110 -6.65 -3.13 -1.98
CA GLY A 110 -6.91 -1.71 -1.76
C GLY A 110 -6.54 -1.29 -0.34
N ILE A 111 -6.84 -2.15 0.64
CA ILE A 111 -6.51 -1.95 2.05
C ILE A 111 -4.99 -1.87 2.22
N LEU A 112 -4.24 -2.81 1.65
CA LEU A 112 -2.78 -2.86 1.72
C LEU A 112 -2.14 -1.61 1.12
N ALA A 113 -2.62 -1.17 -0.06
CA ALA A 113 -2.11 0.04 -0.71
C ALA A 113 -2.33 1.29 0.15
N VAL A 114 -3.53 1.47 0.72
CA VAL A 114 -3.80 2.61 1.62
C VAL A 114 -3.02 2.48 2.94
N GLY A 115 -2.88 1.27 3.47
CA GLY A 115 -2.06 1.01 4.65
C GLY A 115 -0.60 1.39 4.43
N ALA A 116 -0.03 1.06 3.27
CA ALA A 116 1.33 1.44 2.88
C ALA A 116 1.49 2.97 2.76
N LEU A 117 0.52 3.66 2.15
CA LEU A 117 0.50 5.13 2.09
C LEU A 117 0.50 5.73 3.51
N LYS A 118 -0.41 5.29 4.38
CA LYS A 118 -0.52 5.80 5.76
C LYS A 118 0.76 5.55 6.55
N ARG A 119 1.38 4.37 6.41
CA ARG A 119 2.70 4.09 7.00
C ARG A 119 3.79 5.03 6.50
N ALA A 120 3.80 5.37 5.21
CA ALA A 120 4.74 6.34 4.65
C ALA A 120 4.56 7.73 5.27
N ILE A 121 3.32 8.21 5.38
CA ILE A 121 2.98 9.49 6.01
C ILE A 121 3.42 9.51 7.49
N ARG A 122 3.12 8.46 8.26
CA ARG A 122 3.58 8.35 9.65
C ARG A 122 5.09 8.36 9.75
N LYS A 123 5.77 7.59 8.89
CA LYS A 123 7.23 7.52 8.88
C LYS A 123 7.85 8.89 8.57
N TYR A 124 7.25 9.67 7.68
CA TYR A 124 7.68 11.04 7.40
C TYR A 124 7.61 11.92 8.65
N TYR A 125 6.47 11.95 9.34
CA TYR A 125 6.30 12.75 10.55
C TYR A 125 7.17 12.27 11.71
N LYS A 126 7.35 10.96 11.86
CA LYS A 126 8.29 10.36 12.81
C LYS A 126 9.73 10.81 12.53
N ASN A 127 10.17 10.80 11.28
CA ASN A 127 11.51 11.27 10.89
C ASN A 127 11.70 12.77 11.13
N LYS A 128 10.63 13.56 10.98
CA LYS A 128 10.61 15.01 11.26
C LYS A 128 10.57 15.33 12.76
N GLY A 129 10.24 14.36 13.61
CA GLY A 129 10.07 14.56 15.06
C GLY A 129 8.84 15.38 15.42
N VAL A 130 7.83 15.44 14.54
CA VAL A 130 6.61 16.24 14.70
C VAL A 130 5.40 15.34 14.60
N SER A 131 4.42 15.50 15.49
CA SER A 131 3.11 14.85 15.39
C SER A 131 2.03 15.92 15.17
N PRO A 132 1.50 16.08 13.94
CA PRO A 132 0.46 17.06 13.69
C PRO A 132 -0.86 16.62 14.33
N GLY A 133 -1.68 17.57 14.79
CA GLY A 133 -2.90 17.25 15.56
C GLY A 133 -3.97 16.43 14.82
N TRP A 134 -3.91 16.34 13.48
CA TRP A 134 -4.80 15.51 12.67
C TRP A 134 -4.33 14.05 12.56
N LEU A 135 -3.05 13.76 12.86
CA LEU A 135 -2.47 12.43 12.79
C LEU A 135 -2.75 11.70 14.10
N GLN A 136 -3.65 10.72 14.04
CA GLN A 136 -4.05 9.92 15.20
C GLN A 136 -2.87 9.07 15.70
N GLU A 137 -2.69 8.89 17.00
CA GLU A 137 -1.63 8.00 17.53
C GLU A 137 -1.93 6.53 17.23
N GLU A 138 -3.19 6.14 17.29
CA GLU A 138 -3.61 4.78 16.99
C GLU A 138 -3.45 4.45 15.50
N LEU A 139 -3.13 3.18 15.24
CA LEU A 139 -3.08 2.65 13.88
C LEU A 139 -4.47 2.63 13.25
N SER A 140 -4.53 3.05 11.99
CA SER A 140 -5.76 2.97 11.20
C SER A 140 -6.12 1.51 10.90
N PHE A 141 -7.37 1.29 10.47
CA PHE A 141 -7.84 -0.04 10.06
C PHE A 141 -6.92 -0.68 9.01
N GLU A 142 -6.54 0.09 7.99
CA GLU A 142 -5.69 -0.41 6.91
C GLU A 142 -4.28 -0.76 7.39
N GLU A 143 -3.76 -0.02 8.37
CA GLU A 143 -2.44 -0.31 8.95
C GLU A 143 -2.45 -1.54 9.85
N LYS A 144 -3.51 -1.72 10.64
CA LYS A 144 -3.71 -2.88 11.52
C LYS A 144 -3.76 -4.18 10.71
N GLN A 145 -4.56 -4.22 9.64
CA GLN A 145 -4.66 -5.37 8.75
C GLN A 145 -3.29 -5.75 8.14
N ALA A 146 -2.55 -4.76 7.64
CA ALA A 146 -1.22 -5.01 7.10
C ALA A 146 -0.20 -5.51 8.16
N LEU A 147 -0.35 -5.13 9.44
CA LEU A 147 0.51 -5.62 10.52
C LEU A 147 0.15 -7.05 10.94
N GLU A 148 -1.14 -7.36 11.05
CA GLU A 148 -1.62 -8.70 11.41
C GLU A 148 -1.10 -9.76 10.43
N GLU A 149 -1.13 -9.47 9.13
CA GLU A 149 -0.56 -10.34 8.10
C GLU A 149 0.95 -10.55 8.28
N GLU A 150 1.69 -9.48 8.58
CA GLU A 150 3.13 -9.54 8.83
C GLU A 150 3.48 -10.33 10.11
N GLU A 151 2.71 -10.17 11.18
CA GLU A 151 2.89 -10.89 12.44
C GLU A 151 2.61 -12.38 12.29
N LEU A 152 1.52 -12.74 11.61
CA LEU A 152 1.20 -14.13 11.30
C LEU A 152 2.33 -14.80 10.50
N ALA A 153 2.85 -14.10 9.49
CA ALA A 153 3.97 -14.60 8.69
C ALA A 153 5.23 -14.84 9.54
N LYS A 154 5.55 -13.95 10.49
CA LYS A 154 6.68 -14.13 11.42
C LYS A 154 6.49 -15.36 12.31
N VAL A 155 5.28 -15.57 12.83
CA VAL A 155 4.97 -16.74 13.67
C VAL A 155 5.13 -18.04 12.88
N LEU A 156 4.61 -18.09 11.65
CA LEU A 156 4.73 -19.26 10.78
C LEU A 156 6.19 -19.54 10.42
N ALA A 157 6.95 -18.51 10.03
CA ALA A 157 8.38 -18.65 9.72
C ALA A 157 9.18 -19.17 10.92
N LYS A 158 8.86 -18.71 12.14
CA LYS A 158 9.48 -19.21 13.37
C LYS A 158 9.15 -20.69 13.61
N ARG A 159 7.89 -21.10 13.38
CA ARG A 159 7.47 -22.51 13.52
C ARG A 159 8.18 -23.41 12.52
N MET A 160 8.27 -23.00 11.25
CA MET A 160 8.98 -23.77 10.21
C MET A 160 10.45 -23.98 10.56
N LYS A 161 11.16 -22.94 11.03
CA LYS A 161 12.55 -23.08 11.48
C LYS A 161 12.70 -24.07 12.64
N LEU A 162 11.77 -24.05 13.59
CA LEU A 162 11.75 -25.00 14.72
C LEU A 162 11.43 -26.45 14.30
N GLU A 163 10.81 -26.64 13.14
CA GLU A 163 10.54 -27.95 12.55
C GLU A 163 11.73 -28.46 11.71
N GLU A 164 12.47 -27.57 11.04
CA GLU A 164 13.70 -27.90 10.30
C GLU A 164 14.89 -28.23 11.22
N GLU A 165 14.88 -27.73 12.45
CA GLU A 165 15.90 -28.01 13.48
C GLU A 165 15.65 -29.31 14.28
N LYS A 166 14.58 -30.07 13.96
CA LYS A 166 14.23 -31.35 14.58
C LYS A 166 14.49 -32.53 13.65
#